data_AF-A0A8J4RN58-F1
#
_entry.id   AF-A0A8J4RN58-F1
#
_cell.length_a   1.000
_cell.length_b   1.000
_cell.length_c   1.000
_cell.angle_alpha   90.00
_cell.angle_beta   90.00
_cell.angle_gamma   90.00
#
_symmetry.space_group_name_H-M   'P 1'
#
loop_
_entity.id
_entity.type
_entity.pdbx_description
1 polymer ?
#
loop_
_entity_poly.entity_id
_entity_poly.type
_entity_poly.pdbx_seq_one_letter_code
_entity_poly.pdbx_strand_id
1 'polypeptide(L)'
;MPHKIAASLVIPPNTLREASNLTELCPVESFVLAGVWWNFEATHYYTVDKGYLCHAVVPQYNLHGNYFIGSTRVTPHSTTPSSCANDSFAFEQYLYHGSVGYYSFYEGEVGTYCSKDKTAYIVVEVLGTFDINGSYLAEDTGSTEYRKSWWYSIAGAMWLVYRGLVLRRSYVSCKRYGRRCDEMGEKLHQSEAMVFVQESLRLSAHGANNYHRAALLYLIIEGIMTDLFLIIANDGLSTKIQYASMGYNLSGLMLVLFEMLESTSRLREKWRLRIKRVFFSYETALVGELVSAAAFQHFLSGLNGSDLKRSKPTAMAVSYYFWSLICHGIVVLVVVSIIMSVRAPWALGYTWWKHRSMSIFSEPCCVDTAMGVRSRITMLGGYCMEDGKLNYTPETLKAFGLLKIEEDGSEFLVLHKLYWFTVPRDNLVGIGVISGHRVEPCNDRPCAGIVSFCDRSLG
;
A
#
# COMPACT_ATOMS: atom_id res chain seq x y z
N MET A 1 -0.52 -17.24 -10.24
CA MET A 1 -0.23 -18.63 -9.81
C MET A 1 -1.25 -19.53 -10.49
N PRO A 2 -0.84 -20.65 -11.12
CA PRO A 2 -1.79 -21.57 -11.71
C PRO A 2 -2.62 -22.29 -10.64
N HIS A 3 -3.89 -22.56 -10.93
CA HIS A 3 -4.80 -23.25 -10.02
C HIS A 3 -5.84 -24.08 -10.77
N LYS A 4 -6.60 -24.88 -10.03
CA LYS A 4 -7.76 -25.64 -10.50
C LYS A 4 -8.95 -25.36 -9.60
N ILE A 5 -10.14 -25.35 -10.18
CA ILE A 5 -11.39 -25.27 -9.45
C ILE A 5 -11.81 -26.71 -9.09
N ALA A 6 -12.29 -26.91 -7.85
CA ALA A 6 -12.84 -28.18 -7.44
C ALA A 6 -13.99 -28.59 -8.37
N ALA A 7 -14.00 -29.84 -8.83
CA ALA A 7 -15.00 -30.31 -9.79
C ALA A 7 -16.45 -30.22 -9.26
N SER A 8 -16.64 -30.27 -7.94
CA SER A 8 -17.91 -30.03 -7.24
C SER A 8 -18.48 -28.62 -7.46
N LEU A 9 -17.63 -27.65 -7.80
CA LEU A 9 -17.99 -26.24 -7.93
C LEU A 9 -18.05 -25.75 -9.39
N VAL A 10 -17.74 -26.62 -10.35
CA VAL A 10 -17.82 -26.33 -11.78
C VAL A 10 -19.22 -26.69 -12.28
N ILE A 11 -19.85 -25.77 -13.01
CA ILE A 11 -21.20 -26.00 -13.54
C ILE A 11 -21.12 -27.01 -14.69
N PRO A 12 -21.92 -28.09 -14.68
CA PRO A 12 -21.96 -29.03 -15.77
C PRO A 12 -22.43 -28.37 -17.09
N PRO A 13 -21.96 -28.86 -18.25
CA PRO A 13 -22.39 -28.33 -19.53
C PRO A 13 -23.91 -28.47 -19.70
N ASN A 14 -24.55 -27.45 -20.28
CA ASN A 14 -25.99 -27.38 -20.56
C ASN A 14 -26.93 -27.34 -19.33
N THR A 15 -26.41 -27.15 -18.12
CA THR A 15 -27.27 -26.90 -16.96
C THR A 15 -27.92 -25.52 -17.04
N LEU A 16 -29.24 -25.45 -16.81
CA LEU A 16 -29.98 -24.20 -16.87
C LEU A 16 -29.77 -23.38 -15.59
N ARG A 17 -29.70 -22.07 -15.77
CA ARG A 17 -29.64 -21.09 -14.69
C ARG A 17 -31.04 -20.85 -14.11
N GLU A 18 -31.18 -20.99 -12.80
CA GLU A 18 -32.44 -20.81 -12.07
C GLU A 18 -32.32 -19.73 -10.98
N ALA A 19 -33.42 -19.03 -10.68
CA ALA A 19 -33.43 -17.93 -9.70
C ALA A 19 -34.68 -17.94 -8.77
N SER A 20 -35.54 -18.95 -8.88
CA SER A 20 -36.72 -19.13 -8.02
C SER A 20 -36.33 -19.66 -6.63
N ASN A 21 -36.97 -19.14 -5.58
CA ASN A 21 -36.78 -19.59 -4.19
C ASN A 21 -35.32 -19.54 -3.69
N LEU A 22 -34.54 -18.56 -4.14
CA LEU A 22 -33.12 -18.41 -3.81
C LEU A 22 -32.83 -18.43 -2.30
N THR A 23 -33.66 -17.80 -1.48
CA THR A 23 -33.43 -17.74 -0.02
C THR A 23 -33.58 -19.10 0.68
N GLU A 24 -34.30 -20.04 0.07
CA GLU A 24 -34.49 -21.39 0.61
C GLU A 24 -33.40 -22.34 0.10
N LEU A 25 -33.08 -22.26 -1.20
CA LEU A 25 -32.16 -23.19 -1.87
C LEU A 25 -30.70 -22.78 -1.73
N CYS A 26 -30.44 -21.48 -1.60
CA CYS A 26 -29.12 -20.87 -1.48
C CYS A 26 -29.09 -19.96 -0.23
N PRO A 27 -29.18 -20.55 0.97
CA PRO A 27 -29.54 -19.81 2.20
C PRO A 27 -28.40 -19.00 2.83
N VAL A 28 -27.20 -19.01 2.25
CA VAL A 28 -26.02 -18.33 2.81
C VAL A 28 -26.15 -16.81 2.63
N GLU A 29 -26.01 -16.08 3.73
CA GLU A 29 -26.13 -14.61 3.75
C GLU A 29 -24.78 -13.91 4.03
N SER A 30 -23.82 -14.63 4.61
CA SER A 30 -22.50 -14.08 4.91
C SER A 30 -21.44 -15.17 5.09
N PHE A 31 -20.18 -14.75 5.10
CA PHE A 31 -19.08 -15.63 5.48
C PHE A 31 -18.05 -14.91 6.36
N VAL A 32 -17.32 -15.69 7.14
CA VAL A 32 -16.16 -15.23 7.92
C VAL A 32 -14.91 -15.88 7.35
N LEU A 33 -13.98 -15.03 6.90
CA LEU A 33 -12.69 -15.41 6.35
C LEU A 33 -11.59 -14.58 7.01
N ALA A 34 -10.56 -15.24 7.53
CA ALA A 34 -9.42 -14.63 8.24
C ALA A 34 -9.81 -13.57 9.30
N GLY A 35 -10.88 -13.86 10.06
CA GLY A 35 -11.41 -12.98 11.10
C GLY A 35 -12.19 -11.77 10.60
N VAL A 36 -12.42 -11.64 9.29
CA VAL A 36 -13.25 -10.59 8.68
C VAL A 36 -14.61 -11.15 8.32
N TRP A 37 -15.67 -10.41 8.69
CA TRP A 37 -17.02 -10.72 8.26
C TRP A 37 -17.32 -10.08 6.90
N TRP A 38 -17.89 -10.85 5.97
CA TRP A 38 -18.22 -10.44 4.62
C TRP A 38 -19.70 -10.70 4.35
N ASN A 39 -20.40 -9.70 3.83
CA ASN A 39 -21.74 -9.89 3.28
C ASN A 39 -21.66 -10.71 1.99
N PHE A 40 -22.68 -11.51 1.72
CA PHE A 40 -22.68 -12.45 0.62
C PHE A 40 -24.09 -12.54 0.02
N GLU A 41 -24.22 -12.51 -1.30
CA GLU A 41 -25.53 -12.57 -1.94
C GLU A 41 -25.57 -13.61 -3.05
N ALA A 42 -26.47 -14.59 -2.90
CA ALA A 42 -26.82 -15.49 -4.00
C ALA A 42 -27.56 -14.73 -5.11
N THR A 43 -27.26 -15.07 -6.36
CA THR A 43 -27.90 -14.45 -7.53
C THR A 43 -28.69 -15.43 -8.39
N HIS A 44 -28.25 -16.67 -8.44
CA HIS A 44 -28.86 -17.77 -9.17
C HIS A 44 -28.25 -19.10 -8.71
N TYR A 45 -28.81 -20.22 -9.14
CA TYR A 45 -28.27 -21.55 -8.90
C TYR A 45 -28.43 -22.44 -10.12
N TYR A 46 -27.79 -23.60 -10.02
CA TYR A 46 -27.83 -24.69 -10.98
C TYR A 46 -28.20 -25.97 -10.24
N THR A 47 -29.20 -26.67 -10.76
CA THR A 47 -29.59 -27.98 -10.23
C THR A 47 -28.57 -29.03 -10.67
N VAL A 48 -27.97 -29.74 -9.71
CA VAL A 48 -26.95 -30.77 -9.92
C VAL A 48 -27.29 -32.04 -9.14
N ASP A 49 -26.70 -33.18 -9.49
CA ASP A 49 -27.07 -34.49 -8.91
C ASP A 49 -27.05 -34.55 -7.37
N LYS A 50 -26.18 -33.74 -6.74
CA LYS A 50 -25.96 -33.73 -5.29
C LYS A 50 -26.65 -32.57 -4.56
N GLY A 51 -27.46 -31.77 -5.25
CA GLY A 51 -28.16 -30.62 -4.67
C GLY A 51 -28.15 -29.39 -5.59
N TYR A 52 -27.81 -28.24 -5.02
CA TYR A 52 -27.80 -26.97 -5.73
C TYR A 52 -26.40 -26.35 -5.69
N LEU A 53 -25.89 -25.98 -6.86
CA LEU A 53 -24.68 -25.18 -6.98
C LEU A 53 -25.10 -23.72 -7.10
N CYS A 54 -24.80 -22.93 -6.09
CA CYS A 54 -25.27 -21.56 -5.99
C CYS A 54 -24.19 -20.58 -6.43
N HIS A 55 -24.52 -19.64 -7.31
CA HIS A 55 -23.62 -18.54 -7.66
C HIS A 55 -23.84 -17.35 -6.73
N ALA A 56 -22.75 -16.83 -6.19
CA ALA A 56 -22.76 -15.71 -5.26
C ALA A 56 -21.81 -14.60 -5.65
N VAL A 57 -22.14 -13.42 -5.14
CA VAL A 57 -21.37 -12.21 -5.34
C VAL A 57 -21.13 -11.48 -4.02
N VAL A 58 -20.00 -10.78 -3.95
CA VAL A 58 -19.78 -9.69 -2.99
C VAL A 58 -19.71 -8.40 -3.80
N PRO A 59 -20.86 -7.70 -4.00
CA PRO A 59 -20.96 -6.67 -5.02
C PRO A 59 -19.98 -5.51 -4.84
N GLN A 60 -19.65 -5.18 -3.58
CA GLN A 60 -18.74 -4.10 -3.19
C GLN A 60 -17.32 -4.32 -3.68
N TYR A 61 -16.95 -5.56 -3.99
CA TYR A 61 -15.56 -5.91 -4.25
C TYR A 61 -15.40 -6.64 -5.58
N ASN A 62 -16.47 -6.79 -6.39
CA ASN A 62 -16.40 -7.53 -7.64
C ASN A 62 -15.86 -8.97 -7.42
N LEU A 63 -16.33 -9.61 -6.34
CA LEU A 63 -16.12 -11.03 -6.10
C LEU A 63 -17.28 -11.82 -6.71
N HIS A 64 -16.93 -12.88 -7.43
CA HIS A 64 -17.87 -13.79 -8.07
C HIS A 64 -17.41 -15.23 -7.91
N GLY A 65 -18.34 -16.15 -7.73
CA GLY A 65 -18.04 -17.56 -7.79
C GLY A 65 -19.18 -18.43 -7.32
N ASN A 66 -18.89 -19.72 -7.14
CA ASN A 66 -19.90 -20.72 -6.82
C ASN A 66 -19.61 -21.35 -5.46
N TYR A 67 -20.67 -21.73 -4.77
CA TYR A 67 -20.60 -22.46 -3.52
C TYR A 67 -21.56 -23.65 -3.51
N PHE A 68 -21.20 -24.64 -2.70
CA PHE A 68 -21.98 -25.85 -2.47
C PHE A 68 -22.08 -26.14 -0.97
N ILE A 69 -23.29 -26.51 -0.54
CA ILE A 69 -23.57 -26.91 0.85
C ILE A 69 -23.85 -28.41 0.87
N GLY A 70 -23.10 -29.16 1.68
CA GLY A 70 -23.35 -30.57 1.91
C GLY A 70 -24.68 -30.83 2.64
N SER A 71 -25.31 -31.96 2.34
CA SER A 71 -26.60 -32.34 2.94
C SER A 71 -26.49 -32.95 4.34
N THR A 72 -25.29 -33.33 4.77
CA THR A 72 -25.03 -33.99 6.05
C THR A 72 -24.34 -33.05 7.04
N ARG A 73 -24.72 -33.16 8.31
CA ARG A 73 -24.05 -32.45 9.41
C ARG A 73 -22.63 -32.96 9.58
N VAL A 74 -21.71 -32.03 9.85
CA VAL A 74 -20.29 -32.32 10.04
C VAL A 74 -19.76 -31.64 11.30
N THR A 75 -18.57 -32.03 11.75
CA THR A 75 -17.87 -31.31 12.81
C THR A 75 -17.61 -29.87 12.38
N PRO A 76 -17.99 -28.86 13.18
CA PRO A 76 -17.78 -27.46 12.87
C PRO A 76 -16.31 -27.12 12.63
N HIS A 77 -16.05 -26.14 11.77
CA HIS A 77 -14.71 -25.58 11.63
C HIS A 77 -14.26 -24.90 12.94
N SER A 78 -12.94 -24.78 13.15
CA SER A 78 -12.37 -24.27 14.40
C SER A 78 -12.77 -22.81 14.72
N THR A 79 -13.14 -22.04 13.69
CA THR A 79 -13.60 -20.65 13.80
C THR A 79 -15.12 -20.52 13.94
N THR A 80 -15.86 -21.62 13.84
CA THR A 80 -17.32 -21.64 14.00
C THR A 80 -17.69 -21.44 15.48
N PRO A 81 -18.64 -20.56 15.82
CA PRO A 81 -19.06 -20.33 17.19
C PRO A 81 -19.73 -21.58 17.78
N SER A 82 -19.60 -21.73 19.10
CA SER A 82 -20.16 -22.87 19.84
C SER A 82 -21.68 -23.01 19.71
N SER A 83 -22.40 -21.90 19.44
CA SER A 83 -23.84 -21.89 19.15
C SER A 83 -24.24 -22.72 17.93
N CYS A 84 -23.31 -22.90 16.98
CA CYS A 84 -23.47 -23.61 15.72
C CYS A 84 -22.95 -25.06 15.75
N ALA A 85 -22.52 -25.55 16.92
CA ALA A 85 -21.82 -26.83 17.02
C ALA A 85 -22.59 -28.04 16.46
N ASN A 86 -23.92 -28.02 16.57
CA ASN A 86 -24.80 -29.11 16.14
C ASN A 86 -25.56 -28.83 14.82
N ASP A 87 -25.33 -27.67 14.21
CA ASP A 87 -26.08 -27.19 13.05
C ASP A 87 -25.12 -26.70 11.94
N SER A 88 -24.00 -27.41 11.81
CA SER A 88 -22.93 -27.14 10.84
C SER A 88 -22.94 -28.17 9.72
N PHE A 89 -22.83 -27.69 8.48
CA PHE A 89 -22.81 -28.48 7.25
C PHE A 89 -21.51 -28.23 6.48
N ALA A 90 -21.03 -29.22 5.74
CA ALA A 90 -19.84 -29.06 4.90
C ALA A 90 -20.07 -27.93 3.88
N PHE A 91 -19.08 -27.08 3.70
CA PHE A 91 -19.16 -25.94 2.80
C PHE A 91 -17.90 -25.85 1.95
N GLU A 92 -18.10 -25.76 0.64
CA GLU A 92 -17.05 -25.54 -0.36
C GLU A 92 -17.45 -24.34 -1.20
N GLN A 93 -16.52 -23.45 -1.48
CA GLN A 93 -16.73 -22.39 -2.44
C GLN A 93 -15.45 -22.04 -3.19
N TYR A 94 -15.62 -21.34 -4.30
CA TYR A 94 -14.55 -20.52 -4.81
C TYR A 94 -15.04 -19.11 -5.08
N LEU A 95 -14.15 -18.15 -4.95
CA LEU A 95 -14.37 -16.78 -5.35
C LEU A 95 -13.23 -16.29 -6.23
N TYR A 96 -13.58 -15.47 -7.20
CA TYR A 96 -12.64 -14.66 -7.95
C TYR A 96 -12.86 -13.20 -7.60
N HIS A 97 -11.84 -12.55 -7.07
CA HIS A 97 -11.82 -11.11 -6.80
C HIS A 97 -11.17 -10.37 -7.99
N GLY A 98 -11.95 -9.62 -8.75
CA GLY A 98 -11.41 -8.82 -9.85
C GLY A 98 -10.50 -7.68 -9.39
N SER A 99 -9.30 -7.59 -9.97
CA SER A 99 -8.35 -6.49 -9.73
C SER A 99 -8.68 -5.26 -10.60
N VAL A 100 -7.89 -4.18 -10.48
CA VAL A 100 -7.93 -3.02 -11.40
C VAL A 100 -7.40 -3.40 -12.79
N GLY A 101 -6.55 -4.43 -12.88
CA GLY A 101 -6.11 -5.01 -14.15
C GLY A 101 -7.14 -5.94 -14.79
N TYR A 102 -6.76 -6.59 -15.89
CA TYR A 102 -7.61 -7.59 -16.58
C TYR A 102 -7.66 -8.97 -15.87
N TYR A 103 -7.14 -9.09 -14.65
CA TYR A 103 -7.05 -10.37 -13.94
C TYR A 103 -7.83 -10.35 -12.62
N SER A 104 -8.19 -11.55 -12.16
CA SER A 104 -8.78 -11.80 -10.86
C SER A 104 -7.88 -12.70 -10.01
N PHE A 105 -7.92 -12.47 -8.70
CA PHE A 105 -7.39 -13.41 -7.72
C PHE A 105 -8.40 -14.51 -7.44
N TYR A 106 -7.94 -15.75 -7.35
CA TYR A 106 -8.75 -16.93 -7.05
C TYR A 106 -8.54 -17.37 -5.61
N GLU A 107 -9.65 -17.65 -4.94
CA GLU A 107 -9.72 -18.25 -3.62
C GLU A 107 -10.54 -19.54 -3.74
N GLY A 108 -9.92 -20.68 -3.45
CA GLY A 108 -10.61 -21.94 -3.21
C GLY A 108 -10.72 -22.15 -1.72
N GLU A 109 -11.95 -22.25 -1.21
CA GLU A 109 -12.25 -22.14 0.21
C GLU A 109 -13.10 -23.31 0.68
N VAL A 110 -12.78 -23.76 1.89
CA VAL A 110 -13.47 -24.87 2.55
C VAL A 110 -13.82 -24.48 3.97
N GLY A 111 -14.85 -25.10 4.53
CA GLY A 111 -15.24 -24.86 5.91
C GLY A 111 -16.60 -25.43 6.24
N THR A 112 -17.33 -24.72 7.09
CA THR A 112 -18.67 -25.14 7.52
C THR A 112 -19.68 -24.02 7.49
N TYR A 113 -20.87 -24.32 6.96
CA TYR A 113 -22.03 -23.44 6.98
C TYR A 113 -22.89 -23.70 8.22
N CYS A 114 -23.22 -22.65 8.96
CA CYS A 114 -24.15 -22.73 10.07
C CYS A 114 -25.57 -22.35 9.66
N SER A 115 -26.53 -23.26 9.83
CA SER A 115 -27.93 -23.00 9.43
C SER A 115 -28.70 -22.09 10.39
N LYS A 116 -28.16 -21.82 11.59
CA LYS A 116 -28.82 -20.95 12.60
C LYS A 116 -28.65 -19.48 12.30
N ASP A 117 -27.43 -19.06 11.95
CA ASP A 117 -27.08 -17.67 11.66
C ASP A 117 -26.81 -17.42 10.16
N LYS A 118 -26.95 -18.46 9.33
CA LYS A 118 -26.78 -18.43 7.87
C LYS A 118 -25.39 -17.95 7.43
N THR A 119 -24.38 -18.21 8.26
CA THR A 119 -22.99 -17.79 8.02
C THR A 119 -22.10 -18.98 7.69
N ALA A 120 -21.27 -18.84 6.66
CA ALA A 120 -20.20 -19.78 6.36
C ALA A 120 -18.91 -19.38 7.10
N TYR A 121 -18.29 -20.34 7.80
CA TYR A 121 -17.02 -20.17 8.49
C TYR A 121 -15.96 -20.92 7.71
N ILE A 122 -15.09 -20.20 7.03
CA ILE A 122 -14.26 -20.74 5.97
C ILE A 122 -12.78 -20.38 6.15
N VAL A 123 -11.94 -21.14 5.45
CA VAL A 123 -10.50 -20.90 5.30
C VAL A 123 -10.12 -21.10 3.84
N VAL A 124 -9.11 -20.37 3.39
CA VAL A 124 -8.53 -20.56 2.06
C VAL A 124 -7.68 -21.83 2.05
N GLU A 125 -8.00 -22.75 1.14
CA GLU A 125 -7.19 -23.95 0.86
C GLU A 125 -6.24 -23.70 -0.31
N VAL A 126 -6.70 -23.01 -1.36
CA VAL A 126 -5.96 -22.81 -2.60
C VAL A 126 -6.04 -21.36 -3.05
N LEU A 127 -4.91 -20.81 -3.48
CA LEU A 127 -4.81 -19.49 -4.10
C LEU A 127 -4.37 -19.60 -5.56
N GLY A 128 -4.89 -18.69 -6.38
CA GLY A 128 -4.60 -18.66 -7.80
C GLY A 128 -4.83 -17.29 -8.42
N THR A 129 -4.59 -17.19 -9.73
CA THR A 129 -4.95 -16.00 -10.50
C THR A 129 -5.40 -16.38 -11.90
N PHE A 130 -6.34 -15.64 -12.48
CA PHE A 130 -6.82 -15.88 -13.85
C PHE A 130 -7.07 -14.56 -14.60
N ASP A 131 -6.79 -14.54 -15.90
CA ASP A 131 -7.03 -13.37 -16.77
C ASP A 131 -8.52 -13.27 -17.12
N ILE A 132 -9.31 -12.82 -16.15
CA ILE A 132 -10.76 -12.60 -16.28
C ILE A 132 -11.14 -11.39 -15.42
N ASN A 133 -12.10 -10.58 -15.87
CA ASN A 133 -12.68 -9.50 -15.07
C ASN A 133 -14.01 -9.02 -15.68
N GLY A 134 -14.72 -8.14 -14.97
CA GLY A 134 -15.93 -7.48 -15.45
C GLY A 134 -17.07 -8.44 -15.75
N SER A 135 -17.76 -8.26 -16.88
CA SER A 135 -18.91 -9.11 -17.26
C SER A 135 -18.52 -10.57 -17.44
N TYR A 136 -17.35 -10.84 -18.03
CA TYR A 136 -16.87 -12.22 -18.21
C TYR A 136 -16.70 -12.94 -16.88
N LEU A 137 -16.25 -12.23 -15.84
CA LEU A 137 -16.13 -12.79 -14.50
C LEU A 137 -17.50 -13.11 -13.90
N ALA A 138 -18.49 -12.25 -14.09
CA ALA A 138 -19.84 -12.46 -13.61
C ALA A 138 -20.57 -13.63 -14.30
N GLU A 139 -20.14 -14.00 -15.50
CA GLU A 139 -20.69 -15.10 -16.31
C GLU A 139 -19.82 -16.37 -16.24
N ASP A 140 -18.73 -16.38 -15.47
CA ASP A 140 -17.82 -17.53 -15.40
C ASP A 140 -18.50 -18.74 -14.76
N THR A 141 -18.51 -19.85 -15.49
CA THR A 141 -19.10 -21.12 -15.04
C THR A 141 -18.09 -22.08 -14.41
N GLY A 142 -16.83 -21.68 -14.33
CA GLY A 142 -15.75 -22.51 -13.83
C GLY A 142 -15.18 -23.46 -14.90
N SER A 143 -14.09 -24.15 -14.56
CA SER A 143 -13.47 -25.15 -15.42
C SER A 143 -12.63 -26.12 -14.58
N THR A 144 -12.61 -27.38 -15.00
CA THR A 144 -11.74 -28.42 -14.44
C THR A 144 -10.29 -28.33 -14.95
N GLU A 145 -10.07 -27.53 -16.00
CA GLU A 145 -8.74 -27.28 -16.56
C GLU A 145 -7.92 -26.32 -15.68
N TYR A 146 -6.60 -26.38 -15.84
CA TYR A 146 -5.71 -25.43 -15.19
C TYR A 146 -5.96 -24.01 -15.69
N ARG A 147 -6.15 -23.08 -14.76
CA ARG A 147 -6.29 -21.65 -15.02
C ARG A 147 -5.06 -20.91 -14.49
N LYS A 148 -4.66 -19.84 -15.18
CA LYS A 148 -3.53 -18.98 -14.79
C LYS A 148 -3.69 -17.58 -15.38
N SER A 149 -3.11 -16.59 -14.71
CA SER A 149 -3.00 -15.22 -15.22
C SER A 149 -1.58 -14.95 -15.71
N TRP A 150 -1.45 -14.61 -16.99
CA TRP A 150 -0.20 -14.07 -17.54
C TRP A 150 -0.03 -12.61 -17.17
N TRP A 151 -1.13 -11.85 -17.08
CA TRP A 151 -1.09 -10.45 -16.70
C TRP A 151 -0.46 -10.25 -15.33
N TYR A 152 -0.96 -10.98 -14.32
CA TYR A 152 -0.44 -10.95 -12.97
C TYR A 152 1.04 -11.34 -12.92
N SER A 153 1.44 -12.39 -13.66
CA SER A 153 2.83 -12.82 -13.74
C SER A 153 3.74 -11.75 -14.35
N ILE A 154 3.31 -11.07 -15.42
CA ILE A 154 4.10 -10.02 -16.07
C ILE A 154 4.18 -8.78 -15.18
N ALA A 155 3.05 -8.30 -14.64
CA ALA A 155 3.00 -7.15 -13.73
C ALA A 155 3.83 -7.39 -12.47
N GLY A 156 3.67 -8.56 -11.84
CA GLY A 156 4.46 -8.98 -10.69
C GLY A 156 5.95 -9.07 -10.99
N ALA A 157 6.33 -9.67 -12.13
CA ALA A 157 7.73 -9.73 -12.55
C ALA A 157 8.33 -8.34 -12.78
N MET A 158 7.62 -7.44 -13.47
CA MET A 158 8.04 -6.05 -13.65
C MET A 158 8.23 -5.34 -12.31
N TRP A 159 7.31 -5.52 -11.37
CA TRP A 159 7.41 -4.91 -10.04
C TRP A 159 8.59 -5.45 -9.23
N LEU A 160 8.81 -6.76 -9.25
CA LEU A 160 9.95 -7.39 -8.56
C LEU A 160 11.28 -6.94 -9.15
N VAL A 161 11.40 -6.91 -10.49
CA VAL A 161 12.59 -6.38 -11.17
C VAL A 161 12.82 -4.93 -10.79
N TYR A 162 11.77 -4.10 -10.82
CA TYR A 162 11.84 -2.70 -10.43
C TYR A 162 12.36 -2.54 -8.99
N ARG A 163 11.75 -3.24 -8.03
CA ARG A 163 12.16 -3.24 -6.62
C ARG A 163 13.60 -3.72 -6.44
N GLY A 164 14.01 -4.77 -7.15
CA GLY A 164 15.38 -5.28 -7.15
C GLY A 164 16.39 -4.23 -7.63
N LEU A 165 16.06 -3.50 -8.70
CA LEU A 165 16.89 -2.41 -9.20
C LEU A 165 16.96 -1.22 -8.21
N VAL A 166 15.85 -0.88 -7.55
CA VAL A 166 15.81 0.15 -6.49
C VAL A 166 16.68 -0.25 -5.29
N LEU A 167 16.59 -1.52 -4.85
CA LEU A 167 17.42 -2.04 -3.78
C LEU A 167 18.90 -2.02 -4.17
N ARG A 168 19.24 -2.45 -5.39
CA ARG A 168 20.62 -2.41 -5.90
C ARG A 168 21.17 -0.98 -5.93
N ARG A 169 20.43 -0.01 -6.50
CA ARG A 169 20.91 1.38 -6.55
C ARG A 169 21.09 1.96 -5.14
N SER A 170 20.16 1.67 -4.23
CA SER A 170 20.20 2.12 -2.85
C SER A 170 21.40 1.54 -2.11
N TYR A 171 21.63 0.23 -2.22
CA TYR A 171 22.79 -0.44 -1.64
C TYR A 171 24.11 0.19 -2.11
N VAL A 172 24.26 0.43 -3.42
CA VAL A 172 25.46 1.06 -3.97
C VAL A 172 25.61 2.50 -3.49
N SER A 173 24.52 3.26 -3.40
CA SER A 173 24.50 4.62 -2.86
C SER A 173 24.98 4.64 -1.40
N CYS A 174 24.37 3.82 -0.54
CA CYS A 174 24.74 3.68 0.87
C CYS A 174 26.18 3.25 1.06
N LYS A 175 26.66 2.27 0.28
CA LYS A 175 28.05 1.83 0.34
C LYS A 175 29.04 2.95 -0.02
N ARG A 176 28.73 3.74 -1.05
CA ARG A 176 29.60 4.87 -1.46
C ARG A 176 29.57 6.00 -0.44
N TYR A 177 28.39 6.30 0.10
CA TYR A 177 28.24 7.31 1.13
C TYR A 177 29.00 6.93 2.40
N GLY A 178 28.86 5.68 2.87
CA GLY A 178 29.63 5.16 4.00
C GLY A 178 31.14 5.24 3.77
N ARG A 179 31.63 4.78 2.60
CA ARG A 179 33.06 4.89 2.27
C ARG A 179 33.54 6.35 2.27
N ARG A 180 32.71 7.27 1.81
CA ARG A 180 33.03 8.70 1.81
C ARG A 180 33.09 9.28 3.23
N CYS A 181 32.22 8.84 4.13
CA CYS A 181 32.33 9.17 5.55
C CYS A 181 33.67 8.67 6.12
N ASP A 182 34.05 7.41 5.83
CA ASP A 182 35.33 6.84 6.28
C ASP A 182 36.53 7.64 5.73
N GLU A 183 36.52 7.99 4.44
CA GLU A 183 37.56 8.78 3.75
C GLU A 183 37.72 10.18 4.36
N MET A 184 36.64 10.78 4.88
CA MET A 184 36.64 12.10 5.53
C MET A 184 36.76 12.04 7.06
N GLY A 185 36.91 10.85 7.65
CA GLY A 185 37.00 10.69 9.11
C GLY A 185 35.70 10.96 9.86
N GLU A 186 34.56 10.94 9.16
CA GLU A 186 33.24 11.24 9.71
C GLU A 186 32.53 9.98 10.19
N LYS A 187 31.82 10.10 11.32
CA LYS A 187 30.97 9.04 11.84
C LYS A 187 29.50 9.34 11.55
N LEU A 188 28.74 8.27 11.32
CA LEU A 188 27.28 8.29 11.20
C LEU A 188 26.69 7.49 12.35
N HIS A 189 25.76 8.11 13.09
CA HIS A 189 24.95 7.38 14.04
C HIS A 189 23.95 6.47 13.33
N GLN A 190 23.48 5.43 14.01
CA GLN A 190 22.52 4.48 13.43
C GLN A 190 21.23 5.14 12.94
N SER A 191 20.74 6.16 13.67
CA SER A 191 19.57 6.95 13.27
C SER A 191 19.80 7.74 11.98
N GLU A 192 20.96 8.36 11.83
CA GLU A 192 21.33 9.13 10.63
C GLU A 192 21.52 8.22 9.42
N ALA A 193 22.18 7.08 9.62
CA ALA A 193 22.35 6.07 8.58
C ALA A 193 20.99 5.52 8.09
N MET A 194 20.05 5.32 9.02
CA MET A 194 18.69 4.87 8.67
C MET A 194 17.95 5.91 7.82
N VAL A 195 18.07 7.19 8.14
CA VAL A 195 17.50 8.29 7.33
C VAL A 195 18.08 8.26 5.91
N PHE A 196 19.41 8.17 5.78
CA PHE A 196 20.05 8.10 4.47
C PHE A 196 19.61 6.88 3.64
N VAL A 197 19.45 5.71 4.29
CA VAL A 197 18.93 4.49 3.66
C VAL A 197 17.50 4.71 3.16
N GLN A 198 16.65 5.36 3.96
CA GLN A 198 15.25 5.60 3.59
C GLN A 198 15.10 6.64 2.46
N GLU A 199 15.94 7.68 2.42
CA GLU A 199 16.04 8.59 1.26
C GLU A 199 16.54 7.84 0.01
N SER A 200 17.54 6.97 0.16
CA SER A 200 18.09 6.17 -0.95
C SER A 200 17.11 5.11 -1.49
N LEU A 201 16.18 4.64 -0.66
CA LEU A 201 15.10 3.69 -1.02
C LEU A 201 13.87 4.35 -1.64
N ARG A 202 13.91 5.67 -1.90
CA ARG A 202 12.86 6.37 -2.65
C ARG A 202 12.50 5.61 -3.91
N LEU A 203 11.21 5.58 -4.26
CA LEU A 203 10.73 4.88 -5.45
C LEU A 203 11.05 5.67 -6.73
N SER A 204 10.72 6.95 -6.79
CA SER A 204 10.99 7.80 -7.95
C SER A 204 12.45 8.26 -8.02
N ALA A 205 12.97 8.46 -9.22
CA ALA A 205 14.25 9.15 -9.43
C ALA A 205 14.11 10.67 -9.24
N HIS A 206 15.22 11.35 -8.96
CA HIS A 206 15.26 12.82 -9.01
C HIS A 206 15.00 13.29 -10.45
N GLY A 207 14.09 14.25 -10.63
CA GLY A 207 13.65 14.72 -11.94
C GLY A 207 12.57 13.86 -12.61
N ALA A 208 12.01 12.85 -11.93
CA ALA A 208 10.84 12.14 -12.43
C ALA A 208 9.68 13.12 -12.69
N ASN A 209 8.97 12.94 -13.82
CA ASN A 209 7.73 13.66 -14.12
C ASN A 209 6.51 12.88 -13.58
N ASN A 210 5.32 13.46 -13.72
CA ASN A 210 4.09 12.84 -13.21
C ASN A 210 3.61 11.63 -14.01
N TYR A 211 4.02 11.48 -15.27
CA TYR A 211 3.75 10.26 -16.04
C TYR A 211 4.54 9.07 -15.46
N HIS A 212 5.82 9.26 -15.13
CA HIS A 212 6.61 8.24 -14.46
C HIS A 212 6.03 7.91 -13.08
N ARG A 213 5.61 8.91 -12.29
CA ARG A 213 4.97 8.68 -10.98
C ARG A 213 3.64 7.96 -11.10
N ALA A 214 2.84 8.24 -12.14
CA ALA A 214 1.59 7.53 -12.40
C ALA A 214 1.84 6.05 -12.74
N ALA A 215 2.89 5.73 -13.50
CA ALA A 215 3.28 4.34 -13.74
C ALA A 215 3.71 3.62 -12.45
N LEU A 216 4.45 4.29 -11.56
CA LEU A 216 4.78 3.75 -10.24
C LEU A 216 3.53 3.57 -9.38
N LEU A 217 2.61 4.52 -9.42
CA LEU A 217 1.35 4.47 -8.67
C LEU A 217 0.55 3.22 -9.05
N TYR A 218 0.46 2.90 -10.34
CA TYR A 218 -0.15 1.67 -10.83
C TYR A 218 0.49 0.42 -10.20
N LEU A 219 1.82 0.30 -10.24
CA LEU A 219 2.52 -0.86 -9.66
C LEU A 219 2.38 -0.95 -8.14
N ILE A 220 2.32 0.19 -7.44
CA ILE A 220 2.05 0.24 -5.99
C ILE A 220 0.64 -0.25 -5.69
N ILE A 221 -0.37 0.17 -6.47
CA ILE A 221 -1.76 -0.27 -6.30
C ILE A 221 -1.87 -1.78 -6.49
N GLU A 222 -1.26 -2.34 -7.53
CA GLU A 222 -1.21 -3.79 -7.75
C GLU A 222 -0.53 -4.53 -6.56
N GLY A 223 0.52 -3.94 -5.99
CA GLY A 223 1.16 -4.43 -4.77
C GLY A 223 0.25 -4.41 -3.55
N ILE A 224 -0.47 -3.30 -3.32
CA ILE A 224 -1.44 -3.16 -2.22
C ILE A 224 -2.58 -4.17 -2.37
N MET A 225 -3.12 -4.35 -3.57
CA MET A 225 -4.16 -5.34 -3.83
C MET A 225 -3.68 -6.75 -3.52
N THR A 226 -2.42 -7.06 -3.86
CA THR A 226 -1.80 -8.35 -3.51
C THR A 226 -1.64 -8.52 -2.00
N ASP A 227 -1.14 -7.50 -1.28
CA ASP A 227 -1.01 -7.56 0.18
C ASP A 227 -2.38 -7.72 0.85
N LEU A 228 -3.38 -6.94 0.42
CA LEU A 228 -4.75 -7.01 0.92
C LEU A 228 -5.33 -8.41 0.75
N PHE A 229 -5.20 -8.96 -0.46
CA PHE A 229 -5.62 -10.31 -0.79
C PHE A 229 -4.92 -11.35 0.10
N LEU A 230 -3.60 -11.24 0.31
CA LEU A 230 -2.87 -12.17 1.16
C LEU A 230 -3.19 -12.02 2.66
N ILE A 231 -3.60 -10.82 3.11
CA ILE A 231 -4.07 -10.59 4.49
C ILE A 231 -5.39 -11.31 4.71
N ILE A 232 -6.32 -11.22 3.76
CA ILE A 232 -7.64 -11.86 3.89
C ILE A 232 -7.61 -13.36 3.61
N ALA A 233 -6.58 -13.85 2.93
CA ALA A 233 -6.42 -15.26 2.61
C ALA A 233 -5.57 -16.07 3.62
N ASN A 234 -4.90 -15.42 4.58
CA ASN A 234 -4.03 -16.12 5.53
C ASN A 234 -4.33 -15.75 6.98
N ASP A 235 -4.18 -16.73 7.87
CA ASP A 235 -4.25 -16.55 9.32
C ASP A 235 -2.86 -16.63 10.00
N GLY A 236 -2.76 -16.05 11.19
CA GLY A 236 -1.61 -16.22 12.09
C GLY A 236 -0.40 -15.31 11.78
N LEU A 237 0.81 -15.89 11.84
CA LEU A 237 2.07 -15.13 11.76
C LEU A 237 2.30 -14.54 10.36
N SER A 238 1.88 -15.25 9.31
CA SER A 238 1.96 -14.79 7.92
C SER A 238 1.18 -13.49 7.72
N THR A 239 -0.01 -13.37 8.33
CA THR A 239 -0.83 -12.15 8.29
C THR A 239 -0.10 -10.94 8.88
N LYS A 240 0.68 -11.13 9.96
CA LYS A 240 1.48 -10.04 10.57
C LYS A 240 2.56 -9.50 9.64
N ILE A 241 3.21 -10.38 8.87
CA ILE A 241 4.20 -9.96 7.87
C ILE A 241 3.51 -9.19 6.73
N GLN A 242 2.34 -9.65 6.29
CA GLN A 242 1.58 -8.96 5.25
C GLN A 242 1.10 -7.58 5.70
N TYR A 243 0.72 -7.42 6.97
CA TYR A 243 0.42 -6.10 7.55
C TYR A 243 1.59 -5.11 7.47
N ALA A 244 2.82 -5.59 7.73
CA ALA A 244 4.01 -4.77 7.59
C ALA A 244 4.27 -4.38 6.11
N SER A 245 4.08 -5.33 5.18
CA SER A 245 4.17 -5.08 3.73
C SER A 245 3.16 -4.04 3.27
N MET A 246 1.90 -4.21 3.68
CA MET A 246 0.80 -3.29 3.37
C MET A 246 1.09 -1.88 3.88
N GLY A 247 1.52 -1.74 5.13
CA GLY A 247 1.90 -0.44 5.70
C GLY A 247 3.00 0.23 4.88
N TYR A 248 4.02 -0.52 4.46
CA TYR A 248 5.10 0.01 3.62
C TYR A 248 4.63 0.44 2.23
N ASN A 249 3.79 -0.35 1.54
CA ASN A 249 3.24 0.01 0.24
C ASN A 249 2.31 1.22 0.31
N LEU A 250 1.52 1.32 1.37
CA LEU A 250 0.62 2.45 1.63
C LEU A 250 1.38 3.74 1.98
N SER A 251 2.47 3.65 2.73
CA SER A 251 3.40 4.76 2.93
C SER A 251 4.02 5.22 1.60
N GLY A 252 4.42 4.26 0.75
CA GLY A 252 4.88 4.52 -0.61
C GLY A 252 3.83 5.23 -1.48
N LEU A 253 2.58 4.77 -1.43
CA LEU A 253 1.42 5.37 -2.12
C LEU A 253 1.28 6.85 -1.73
N MET A 254 1.19 7.13 -0.43
CA MET A 254 1.03 8.48 0.10
C MET A 254 2.17 9.42 -0.32
N LEU A 255 3.40 8.93 -0.32
CA LEU A 255 4.57 9.70 -0.72
C LEU A 255 4.57 10.02 -2.20
N VAL A 256 4.30 9.04 -3.07
CA VAL A 256 4.25 9.27 -4.52
C VAL A 256 3.12 10.24 -4.88
N LEU A 257 1.94 10.12 -4.24
CA LEU A 257 0.84 11.06 -4.42
C LEU A 257 1.23 12.47 -3.98
N PHE A 258 1.87 12.62 -2.82
CA PHE A 258 2.32 13.93 -2.36
C PHE A 258 3.42 14.51 -3.27
N GLU A 259 4.36 13.71 -3.75
CA GLU A 259 5.36 14.15 -4.73
C GLU A 259 4.73 14.64 -6.04
N MET A 260 3.68 13.96 -6.52
CA MET A 260 2.93 14.40 -7.69
C MET A 260 2.32 15.77 -7.44
N LEU A 261 1.65 15.98 -6.30
CA LEU A 261 1.08 17.28 -5.92
C LEU A 261 2.17 18.36 -5.79
N GLU A 262 3.27 18.04 -5.10
CA GLU A 262 4.41 18.93 -4.87
C GLU A 262 5.05 19.40 -6.18
N SER A 263 5.15 18.51 -7.18
CA SER A 263 5.73 18.83 -8.49
C SER A 263 4.85 19.72 -9.37
N THR A 264 3.56 19.89 -9.08
CA THR A 264 2.66 20.74 -9.88
C THR A 264 2.79 22.24 -9.59
N SER A 265 3.60 22.63 -8.61
CA SER A 265 3.80 24.02 -8.12
C SER A 265 2.51 24.79 -7.78
N ARG A 266 1.37 24.11 -7.61
CA ARG A 266 0.08 24.72 -7.27
C ARG A 266 -0.07 25.01 -5.78
N LEU A 267 0.73 24.36 -4.94
CA LEU A 267 0.67 24.51 -3.49
C LEU A 267 1.64 25.63 -3.07
N ARG A 268 1.13 26.63 -2.33
CA ARG A 268 1.98 27.68 -1.76
C ARG A 268 3.02 27.06 -0.83
N GLU A 269 4.25 27.55 -0.88
CA GLU A 269 5.41 27.02 -0.14
C GLU A 269 5.12 26.82 1.36
N LYS A 270 4.50 27.81 2.01
CA LYS A 270 4.10 27.73 3.42
C LYS A 270 3.23 26.51 3.73
N TRP A 271 2.27 26.21 2.85
CA TRP A 271 1.39 25.04 3.01
C TRP A 271 2.08 23.74 2.61
N ARG A 272 2.92 23.77 1.57
CA ARG A 272 3.77 22.63 1.17
C ARG A 272 4.61 22.13 2.33
N LEU A 273 5.38 23.03 2.95
CA LEU A 273 6.25 22.70 4.09
C LEU A 273 5.45 22.25 5.30
N ARG A 274 4.35 22.94 5.63
CA ARG A 274 3.50 22.57 6.76
C ARG A 274 2.91 21.16 6.60
N ILE A 275 2.37 20.84 5.43
CA ILE A 275 1.83 19.50 5.13
C ILE A 275 2.95 18.45 5.21
N LYS A 276 4.11 18.73 4.59
CA LYS A 276 5.26 17.82 4.61
C LYS A 276 5.71 17.52 6.03
N ARG A 277 5.93 18.54 6.87
CA ARG A 277 6.39 18.36 8.26
C ARG A 277 5.36 17.67 9.16
N VAL A 278 4.07 17.89 8.95
CA VAL A 278 3.01 17.28 9.78
C VAL A 278 2.77 15.81 9.42
N PHE A 279 2.72 15.47 8.13
CA PHE A 279 2.29 14.15 7.67
C PHE A 279 3.41 13.27 7.13
N PHE A 280 4.57 13.85 6.82
CA PHE A 280 5.68 13.20 6.13
C PHE A 280 6.98 13.49 6.88
N SER A 281 7.11 12.87 8.06
CA SER A 281 8.31 12.95 8.90
C SER A 281 8.83 11.58 9.30
N TYR A 282 10.16 11.46 9.42
CA TYR A 282 10.82 10.21 9.81
C TYR A 282 10.32 9.64 11.13
N GLU A 283 9.98 10.52 12.08
CA GLU A 283 9.53 10.16 13.42
C GLU A 283 8.11 9.56 13.44
N THR A 284 7.30 9.81 12.40
CA THR A 284 5.89 9.41 12.34
C THR A 284 5.58 8.45 11.20
N ALA A 285 6.49 8.32 10.21
CA ALA A 285 6.24 7.65 8.94
C ALA A 285 5.90 6.14 9.01
N LEU A 286 6.10 5.49 10.16
CA LEU A 286 5.72 4.09 10.38
C LEU A 286 4.61 3.91 11.43
N VAL A 287 4.35 4.92 12.25
CA VAL A 287 3.40 4.80 13.37
C VAL A 287 1.96 4.70 12.85
N GLY A 288 1.58 5.57 11.90
CA GLY A 288 0.25 5.55 11.31
C GLY A 288 -0.06 4.25 10.57
N GLU A 289 0.92 3.75 9.81
CA GLU A 289 0.86 2.49 9.07
C GLU A 289 0.61 1.29 9.98
N LEU A 290 1.36 1.19 11.08
CA LEU A 290 1.22 0.08 12.04
C LEU A 290 -0.14 0.11 12.74
N VAL A 291 -0.62 1.29 13.14
CA VAL A 291 -1.95 1.44 13.75
C VAL A 291 -3.04 1.10 12.75
N SER A 292 -2.94 1.59 11.51
CA SER A 292 -3.90 1.27 10.46
C SER A 292 -3.94 -0.23 10.18
N ALA A 293 -2.79 -0.90 10.14
CA ALA A 293 -2.71 -2.34 9.94
C ALA A 293 -3.40 -3.11 11.08
N ALA A 294 -3.18 -2.71 12.34
CA ALA A 294 -3.82 -3.33 13.49
C ALA A 294 -5.36 -3.14 13.51
N ALA A 295 -5.85 -1.99 13.04
CA ALA A 295 -7.29 -1.69 12.99
C ALA A 295 -8.00 -2.26 11.76
N PHE A 296 -7.27 -2.78 10.77
CA PHE A 296 -7.77 -3.04 9.43
C PHE A 296 -8.90 -4.09 9.37
N GLN A 297 -8.75 -5.22 10.07
CA GLN A 297 -9.77 -6.28 10.12
C GLN A 297 -11.10 -5.81 10.72
N HIS A 298 -11.03 -5.07 11.84
CA HIS A 298 -12.21 -4.52 12.50
C HIS A 298 -12.92 -3.49 11.61
N PHE A 299 -12.13 -2.65 10.94
CA PHE A 299 -12.63 -1.69 9.97
C PHE A 299 -13.36 -2.38 8.80
N LEU A 300 -12.74 -3.38 8.16
CA LEU A 300 -13.36 -4.09 7.04
C LEU A 300 -14.66 -4.79 7.44
N SER A 301 -14.67 -5.46 8.60
CA SER A 301 -15.89 -6.11 9.12
C SER A 301 -17.00 -5.09 9.36
N GLY A 302 -16.67 -3.94 9.96
CA GLY A 302 -17.63 -2.86 10.18
C GLY A 302 -18.13 -2.23 8.88
N LEU A 303 -17.24 -2.06 7.90
CA LEU A 303 -17.58 -1.51 6.58
C LEU A 303 -18.52 -2.46 5.81
N ASN A 304 -18.24 -3.76 5.82
CA ASN A 304 -19.09 -4.78 5.21
C ASN A 304 -20.46 -4.85 5.91
N GLY A 305 -20.49 -4.70 7.24
CA GLY A 305 -21.74 -4.70 8.02
C GLY A 305 -22.61 -3.45 7.86
N SER A 306 -22.06 -2.37 7.29
CA SER A 306 -22.74 -1.10 7.05
C SER A 306 -23.80 -1.18 5.94
N ASP A 307 -24.38 -0.05 5.55
CA ASP A 307 -25.32 0.03 4.42
C ASP A 307 -24.73 -0.46 3.09
N LEU A 308 -23.40 -0.55 2.99
CA LEU A 308 -22.74 -1.16 1.83
C LEU A 308 -23.23 -2.56 1.56
N LYS A 309 -23.65 -3.36 2.56
CA LYS A 309 -24.21 -4.71 2.34
C LYS A 309 -25.42 -4.76 1.39
N ARG A 310 -26.09 -3.62 1.14
CA ARG A 310 -27.23 -3.50 0.22
C ARG A 310 -26.81 -2.97 -1.15
N SER A 311 -25.57 -3.20 -1.56
CA SER A 311 -25.01 -2.57 -2.77
C SER A 311 -25.28 -3.29 -4.08
N LYS A 312 -25.85 -4.51 -4.05
CA LYS A 312 -26.16 -5.28 -5.27
C LYS A 312 -26.96 -4.49 -6.32
N PRO A 313 -28.07 -3.80 -5.99
CA PRO A 313 -28.84 -3.05 -6.99
C PRO A 313 -27.99 -1.99 -7.70
N THR A 314 -27.15 -1.28 -6.94
CA THR A 314 -26.22 -0.28 -7.49
C THR A 314 -25.18 -0.93 -8.39
N ALA A 315 -24.55 -2.01 -7.93
CA ALA A 315 -23.56 -2.74 -8.71
C ALA A 315 -24.15 -3.30 -10.02
N MET A 316 -25.38 -3.79 -10.01
CA MET A 316 -26.07 -4.22 -11.23
C MET A 316 -26.39 -3.06 -12.18
N ALA A 317 -26.70 -1.88 -11.65
CA ALA A 317 -27.01 -0.70 -12.46
C ALA A 317 -25.78 -0.10 -13.15
N VAL A 318 -24.60 -0.14 -12.52
CA VAL A 318 -23.36 0.51 -13.05
C VAL A 318 -22.26 -0.47 -13.48
N SER A 319 -22.41 -1.76 -13.21
CA SER A 319 -21.41 -2.85 -13.23
C SER A 319 -20.69 -3.11 -11.90
N TYR A 320 -20.49 -4.39 -11.59
CA TYR A 320 -19.72 -4.87 -10.44
C TYR A 320 -18.29 -4.32 -10.43
N TYR A 321 -17.64 -4.26 -11.59
CA TYR A 321 -16.29 -3.71 -11.72
C TYR A 321 -16.21 -2.24 -11.31
N PHE A 322 -17.04 -1.38 -11.91
CA PHE A 322 -17.01 0.05 -11.61
C PHE A 322 -17.40 0.35 -10.15
N TRP A 323 -18.42 -0.35 -9.64
CA TRP A 323 -18.83 -0.20 -8.25
C TRP A 323 -17.73 -0.64 -7.27
N SER A 324 -17.01 -1.73 -7.59
CA SER A 324 -15.85 -2.16 -6.81
C SER A 324 -14.75 -1.11 -6.74
N LEU A 325 -14.47 -0.39 -7.83
CA LEU A 325 -13.50 0.71 -7.81
C LEU A 325 -13.90 1.83 -6.83
N ILE A 326 -15.20 2.16 -6.77
CA ILE A 326 -15.72 3.15 -5.82
C ILE A 326 -15.54 2.64 -4.38
N CYS A 327 -15.96 1.41 -4.10
CA CYS A 327 -15.85 0.80 -2.77
C CYS A 327 -14.39 0.66 -2.30
N HIS A 328 -13.48 0.21 -3.17
CA HIS A 328 -12.04 0.21 -2.87
C HIS A 328 -11.51 1.63 -2.65
N GLY A 329 -12.00 2.63 -3.41
CA GLY A 329 -11.70 4.04 -3.18
C GLY A 329 -12.10 4.50 -1.77
N ILE A 330 -13.28 4.10 -1.29
CA ILE A 330 -13.74 4.36 0.09
C ILE A 330 -12.77 3.73 1.10
N VAL A 331 -12.41 2.45 0.91
CA VAL A 331 -11.45 1.74 1.76
C VAL A 331 -10.13 2.51 1.84
N VAL A 332 -9.54 2.87 0.70
CA VAL A 332 -8.27 3.63 0.63
C VAL A 332 -8.40 4.98 1.34
N LEU A 333 -9.48 5.72 1.12
CA LEU A 333 -9.69 7.03 1.76
C LEU A 333 -9.79 6.92 3.29
N VAL A 334 -10.50 5.92 3.81
CA VAL A 334 -10.60 5.72 5.27
C VAL A 334 -9.26 5.33 5.85
N VAL A 335 -8.56 4.38 5.21
CA VAL A 335 -7.22 3.94 5.62
C VAL A 335 -6.23 5.10 5.63
N VAL A 336 -6.19 5.92 4.59
CA VAL A 336 -5.37 7.13 4.53
C VAL A 336 -5.76 8.13 5.63
N SER A 337 -7.05 8.30 5.90
CA SER A 337 -7.54 9.18 6.95
C SER A 337 -7.09 8.71 8.34
N ILE A 338 -7.09 7.40 8.61
CA ILE A 338 -6.56 6.81 9.85
C ILE A 338 -5.06 7.09 9.97
N ILE A 339 -4.28 6.86 8.91
CA ILE A 339 -2.84 7.16 8.93
C ILE A 339 -2.60 8.63 9.25
N MET A 340 -3.31 9.52 8.56
CA MET A 340 -3.18 10.97 8.78
C MET A 340 -3.58 11.38 10.19
N SER A 341 -4.67 10.81 10.73
CA SER A 341 -5.16 11.11 12.07
C SER A 341 -4.25 10.58 13.18
N VAL A 342 -3.43 9.58 12.90
CA VAL A 342 -2.38 9.10 13.82
C VAL A 342 -1.10 9.93 13.68
N ARG A 343 -0.64 10.17 12.45
CA ARG A 343 0.62 10.90 12.19
C ARG A 343 0.58 12.33 12.69
N ALA A 344 -0.50 13.07 12.44
CA ALA A 344 -0.57 14.47 12.81
C ALA A 344 -0.45 14.72 14.33
N PRO A 345 -1.23 14.07 15.21
CA PRO A 345 -1.07 14.21 16.65
C PRO A 345 0.31 13.77 17.14
N TRP A 346 0.88 12.71 16.57
CA TRP A 346 2.22 12.24 16.95
C TRP A 346 3.31 13.24 16.56
N ALA A 347 3.21 13.85 15.36
CA ALA A 347 4.11 14.91 14.92
C ALA A 347 4.00 16.13 15.85
N LEU A 348 2.78 16.56 16.16
CA LEU A 348 2.53 17.69 17.07
C LEU A 348 3.09 17.41 18.46
N GLY A 349 2.79 16.24 19.03
CA GLY A 349 3.27 15.82 20.34
C GLY A 349 4.79 15.71 20.40
N TYR A 350 5.42 15.11 19.39
CA TYR A 350 6.87 15.00 19.27
C TYR A 350 7.53 16.38 19.20
N THR A 351 7.04 17.25 18.32
CA THR A 351 7.59 18.60 18.15
C THR A 351 7.44 19.42 19.42
N TRP A 352 6.28 19.34 20.10
CA TRP A 352 6.08 20.00 21.39
C TRP A 352 7.05 19.47 22.45
N TRP A 353 7.23 18.15 22.54
CA TRP A 353 8.12 17.54 23.52
C TRP A 353 9.58 17.92 23.30
N LYS A 354 10.05 17.86 22.04
CA LYS A 354 11.45 18.09 21.66
C LYS A 354 11.82 19.58 21.64
N HIS A 355 10.97 20.42 21.05
CA HIS A 355 11.29 21.82 20.74
C HIS A 355 10.55 22.82 21.63
N ARG A 356 9.56 22.39 22.41
CA ARG A 356 8.68 23.26 23.23
C ARG A 356 8.01 24.38 22.43
N SER A 357 7.87 24.19 21.11
CA SER A 357 7.31 25.17 20.18
C SER A 357 6.69 24.48 18.98
N MET A 358 5.59 25.02 18.46
CA MET A 358 4.98 24.59 17.19
C MET A 358 5.50 25.39 15.98
N SER A 359 6.44 26.32 16.20
CA SER A 359 7.04 27.15 15.13
C SER A 359 7.69 26.30 14.04
N ILE A 360 8.20 25.12 14.38
CA ILE A 360 8.76 24.14 13.44
C ILE A 360 7.82 23.85 12.26
N PHE A 361 6.50 23.90 12.45
CA PHE A 361 5.54 23.63 11.35
C PHE A 361 5.26 24.84 10.46
N SER A 362 5.62 26.05 10.88
CA SER A 362 5.21 27.29 10.22
C SER A 362 6.38 28.14 9.72
N GLU A 363 7.53 28.07 10.39
CA GLU A 363 8.72 28.85 10.03
C GLU A 363 9.37 28.32 8.74
N PRO A 364 9.77 29.18 7.80
CA PRO A 364 10.43 28.76 6.59
C PRO A 364 11.83 28.21 6.91
N CYS A 365 12.28 27.23 6.12
CA CYS A 365 13.67 26.74 6.13
C CYS A 365 14.12 26.66 4.67
N CYS A 366 15.16 27.41 4.30
CA CYS A 366 15.62 27.51 2.92
C CYS A 366 16.24 26.20 2.41
N VAL A 367 16.74 25.33 3.30
CA VAL A 367 17.18 23.98 2.94
C VAL A 367 16.01 23.12 2.49
N ASP A 368 14.84 23.19 3.16
CA ASP A 368 13.64 22.46 2.69
C ASP A 368 13.15 22.98 1.33
N THR A 369 13.34 24.26 1.05
CA THR A 369 13.05 24.86 -0.26
C THR A 369 14.06 24.40 -1.33
N ALA A 370 15.36 24.40 -1.01
CA ALA A 370 16.42 23.95 -1.91
C ALA A 370 16.30 22.46 -2.25
N MET A 371 16.01 21.61 -1.26
CA MET A 371 15.72 20.19 -1.47
C MET A 371 14.43 20.02 -2.29
N GLY A 372 13.37 20.74 -1.97
CA GLY A 372 12.09 20.67 -2.67
C GLY A 372 11.58 19.22 -2.76
N VAL A 373 11.26 18.78 -3.98
CA VAL A 373 10.82 17.41 -4.28
C VAL A 373 11.92 16.36 -4.14
N ARG A 374 13.20 16.75 -3.99
CA ARG A 374 14.35 15.82 -3.93
C ARG A 374 14.44 15.08 -2.59
N SER A 375 13.94 15.69 -1.52
CA SER A 375 13.75 15.04 -0.21
C SER A 375 12.40 14.33 -0.17
N ARG A 376 12.40 13.09 0.34
CA ARG A 376 11.20 12.27 0.48
C ARG A 376 10.37 12.76 1.66
N ILE A 377 10.96 12.85 2.84
CA ILE A 377 10.31 13.27 4.09
C ILE A 377 11.25 14.14 4.95
N THR A 378 10.69 14.88 5.90
CA THR A 378 11.46 15.77 6.81
C THR A 378 11.87 15.06 8.10
N MET A 379 12.89 15.57 8.79
CA MET A 379 13.32 15.08 10.10
C MET A 379 12.98 16.13 11.17
N LEU A 380 11.88 15.94 11.90
CA LEU A 380 11.39 16.93 12.86
C LEU A 380 12.39 17.17 13.99
N GLY A 381 13.06 16.11 14.45
CA GLY A 381 14.06 16.20 15.52
C GLY A 381 15.37 16.85 15.08
N GLY A 382 15.58 17.01 13.78
CA GLY A 382 16.80 17.56 13.19
C GLY A 382 16.78 19.08 12.97
N TYR A 383 15.63 19.72 13.21
CA TYR A 383 15.56 21.18 13.21
C TYR A 383 16.17 21.79 14.48
N CYS A 384 16.72 22.99 14.35
CA CYS A 384 17.09 23.88 15.44
C CYS A 384 16.60 25.30 15.15
N MET A 385 16.35 26.07 16.19
CA MET A 385 16.03 27.50 16.08
C MET A 385 17.25 28.31 16.49
N GLU A 386 17.78 29.11 15.58
CA GLU A 386 18.92 30.01 15.82
C GLU A 386 18.55 31.41 15.33
N ASP A 387 18.66 32.42 16.20
CA ASP A 387 18.29 33.82 15.91
C ASP A 387 16.89 33.99 15.28
N GLY A 388 15.93 33.18 15.75
CA GLY A 388 14.55 33.20 15.24
C GLY A 388 14.36 32.56 13.86
N LYS A 389 15.40 31.92 13.30
CA LYS A 389 15.36 31.20 12.03
C LYS A 389 15.40 29.70 12.24
N LEU A 390 14.73 28.97 11.37
CA LEU A 390 14.62 27.52 11.43
C LEU A 390 15.71 26.88 10.56
N ASN A 391 16.68 26.24 11.20
CA ASN A 391 17.81 25.59 10.55
C ASN A 391 17.75 24.06 10.73
N TYR A 392 18.47 23.33 9.88
CA TYR A 392 18.86 21.94 10.14
C TYR A 392 20.25 21.91 10.74
N THR A 393 20.47 21.01 11.70
CA THR A 393 21.80 20.78 12.27
C THR A 393 22.74 20.10 11.26
N PRO A 394 24.07 20.23 11.42
CA PRO A 394 25.07 19.52 10.61
C PRO A 394 24.83 18.00 10.52
N GLU A 395 24.48 17.36 11.63
CA GLU A 395 24.20 15.93 11.70
C GLU A 395 22.99 15.55 10.85
N THR A 396 21.98 16.42 10.81
CA THR A 396 20.77 16.20 10.02
C THR A 396 21.04 16.41 8.53
N LEU A 397 21.80 17.43 8.17
CA LEU A 397 22.26 17.63 6.78
C LEU A 397 23.03 16.39 6.29
N LYS A 398 23.92 15.86 7.14
CA LYS A 398 24.62 14.59 6.90
C LYS A 398 23.65 13.40 6.82
N ALA A 399 22.63 13.32 7.67
CA ALA A 399 21.64 12.24 7.60
C ALA A 399 20.89 12.22 6.25
N PHE A 400 20.58 13.40 5.68
CA PHE A 400 20.00 13.53 4.35
C PHE A 400 21.00 13.24 3.21
N GLY A 401 22.29 13.09 3.50
CA GLY A 401 23.33 12.94 2.48
C GLY A 401 23.68 14.24 1.76
N LEU A 402 23.39 15.38 2.38
CA LEU A 402 23.78 16.69 1.87
C LEU A 402 25.25 16.92 2.17
N LEU A 403 25.94 17.46 1.17
CA LEU A 403 27.36 17.79 1.22
C LEU A 403 27.55 19.25 0.81
N LYS A 404 28.74 19.76 1.09
CA LYS A 404 29.21 21.07 0.64
C LYS A 404 30.26 20.87 -0.45
N ILE A 405 30.19 21.68 -1.50
CA ILE A 405 31.29 21.84 -2.46
C ILE A 405 31.74 23.29 -2.47
N GLU A 406 33.04 23.50 -2.37
CA GLU A 406 33.66 24.81 -2.62
C GLU A 406 34.22 24.83 -4.05
N GLU A 407 33.73 25.77 -4.87
CA GLU A 407 34.07 25.95 -6.28
C GLU A 407 34.20 27.47 -6.54
N ASP A 408 35.37 27.90 -7.02
CA ASP A 408 35.67 29.31 -7.34
C ASP A 408 35.37 30.31 -6.21
N GLY A 409 35.66 29.92 -4.96
CA GLY A 409 35.41 30.74 -3.76
C GLY A 409 33.94 30.86 -3.36
N SER A 410 33.05 30.11 -4.00
CA SER A 410 31.64 29.99 -3.63
C SER A 410 31.36 28.61 -3.04
N GLU A 411 30.52 28.57 -2.01
CA GLU A 411 30.06 27.31 -1.43
C GLU A 411 28.70 26.92 -1.99
N PHE A 412 28.55 25.64 -2.33
CA PHE A 412 27.32 25.08 -2.87
C PHE A 412 26.84 23.91 -2.00
N LEU A 413 25.54 23.88 -1.74
CA LEU A 413 24.87 22.73 -1.18
C LEU A 413 24.64 21.72 -2.30
N VAL A 414 25.14 20.49 -2.11
CA VAL A 414 25.06 19.43 -3.12
C VAL A 414 24.48 18.16 -2.55
N LEU A 415 23.91 17.32 -3.41
CA LEU A 415 23.47 15.97 -3.06
C LEU A 415 23.82 14.97 -4.15
N HIS A 416 23.79 13.69 -3.79
CA HIS A 416 23.87 12.59 -4.75
C HIS A 416 22.55 12.44 -5.51
N LYS A 417 22.57 12.77 -6.80
CA LYS A 417 21.42 12.58 -7.68
C LYS A 417 21.09 11.10 -7.80
N LEU A 418 19.85 10.75 -7.45
CA LEU A 418 19.29 9.42 -7.61
C LEU A 418 18.69 9.28 -9.01
N TYR A 419 19.31 8.43 -9.83
CA TYR A 419 18.78 8.04 -11.13
C TYR A 419 17.88 6.81 -10.99
N TRP A 420 17.11 6.50 -12.04
CA TRP A 420 16.18 5.37 -12.04
C TRP A 420 16.85 4.03 -11.67
N PHE A 421 17.92 3.64 -12.36
CA PHE A 421 18.55 2.34 -12.12
C PHE A 421 20.09 2.39 -12.06
N THR A 422 20.67 3.48 -12.54
CA THR A 422 22.11 3.70 -12.59
C THR A 422 22.59 4.42 -11.34
N VAL A 423 23.86 4.20 -10.98
CA VAL A 423 24.54 4.98 -9.95
C VAL A 423 25.87 5.48 -10.54
N PRO A 424 25.84 6.56 -11.35
CA PRO A 424 27.04 7.17 -11.90
C PRO A 424 28.03 7.53 -10.79
N ARG A 425 29.34 7.52 -11.09
CA ARG A 425 30.35 7.92 -10.10
C ARG A 425 30.27 9.41 -9.81
N ASP A 426 30.09 10.20 -10.85
CA ASP A 426 29.94 11.65 -10.79
C ASP A 426 28.46 12.01 -10.82
N ASN A 427 27.80 11.82 -9.68
CA ASN A 427 26.37 12.11 -9.52
C ASN A 427 26.08 13.21 -8.51
N LEU A 428 27.10 13.96 -8.07
CA LEU A 428 26.87 15.14 -7.24
C LEU A 428 26.31 16.28 -8.08
N VAL A 429 25.23 16.89 -7.60
CA VAL A 429 24.62 18.06 -8.21
C VAL A 429 24.41 19.15 -7.18
N GLY A 430 24.75 20.39 -7.55
CA GLY A 430 24.42 21.58 -6.79
C GLY A 430 22.92 21.86 -6.83
N ILE A 431 22.35 22.13 -5.67
CA ILE A 431 20.93 22.44 -5.48
C ILE A 431 20.70 23.81 -4.85
N GLY A 432 21.75 24.44 -4.33
CA GLY A 432 21.70 25.82 -3.84
C GLY A 432 23.08 26.39 -3.54
N VAL A 433 23.16 27.72 -3.45
CA VAL A 433 24.37 28.46 -3.05
C VAL A 433 24.30 28.75 -1.56
N ILE A 434 25.38 28.45 -0.84
CA ILE A 434 25.48 28.68 0.61
C ILE A 434 26.07 30.08 0.84
N SER A 435 25.35 30.89 1.61
CA SER A 435 25.75 32.24 2.04
C SER A 435 25.54 32.36 3.55
N GLY A 436 26.60 32.12 4.33
CA GLY A 436 26.52 32.04 5.78
C GLY A 436 25.68 30.82 6.21
N HIS A 437 24.58 31.05 6.93
CA HIS A 437 23.65 30.00 7.35
C HIS A 437 22.51 29.76 6.34
N ARG A 438 22.45 30.52 5.25
CA ARG A 438 21.35 30.48 4.28
C ARG A 438 21.76 29.73 3.02
N VAL A 439 20.79 29.08 2.39
CA VAL A 439 20.89 28.41 1.10
C VAL A 439 19.93 29.05 0.12
N GLU A 440 20.45 29.58 -0.98
CA GLU A 440 19.65 30.10 -2.08
C GLU A 440 19.48 29.01 -3.15
N PRO A 441 18.24 28.52 -3.42
CA PRO A 441 18.02 27.46 -4.38
C PRO A 441 18.52 27.82 -5.77
N CYS A 442 19.14 26.85 -6.47
CA CYS A 442 19.57 27.03 -7.85
C CYS A 442 19.12 25.84 -8.73
N ASN A 443 19.27 25.99 -10.05
CA ASN A 443 19.03 24.90 -10.97
C ASN A 443 20.08 23.80 -10.76
N ASP A 444 19.66 22.54 -10.93
CA ASP A 444 20.57 21.39 -10.91
C ASP A 444 21.76 21.65 -11.84
N ARG A 445 22.97 21.74 -11.26
CA ARG A 445 24.21 21.86 -12.02
C ARG A 445 25.25 20.86 -11.53
N PRO A 446 26.12 20.35 -12.42
CA PRO A 446 27.38 19.77 -11.99
C PRO A 446 28.20 20.81 -11.22
N CYS A 447 28.93 20.35 -10.21
CA CYS A 447 29.89 21.17 -9.47
C CYS A 447 31.23 20.44 -9.47
N ALA A 448 32.32 21.14 -9.76
CA ALA A 448 33.68 20.62 -9.68
C ALA A 448 34.41 21.38 -8.56
N GLY A 449 34.74 20.71 -7.47
CA GLY A 449 35.35 21.38 -6.34
C GLY A 449 35.67 20.45 -5.18
N ILE A 450 36.12 21.04 -4.08
CA ILE A 450 36.48 20.29 -2.87
C ILE A 450 35.18 19.91 -2.14
N VAL A 451 34.94 18.61 -2.03
CA VAL A 451 33.76 18.07 -1.33
C VAL A 451 34.06 17.96 0.17
N SER A 452 33.17 18.45 1.00
CA SER A 452 33.21 18.32 2.46
C SER A 452 31.80 18.18 3.04
N PHE A 453 31.68 17.85 4.32
CA PHE A 453 30.40 17.93 5.02
C PHE A 453 30.09 19.37 5.45
N CYS A 454 28.81 19.68 5.61
CA CYS A 454 28.41 20.93 6.25
C CYS A 454 28.78 20.88 7.74
N ASP A 455 29.51 21.89 8.19
CA ASP A 455 30.02 22.06 9.56
C ASP A 455 29.18 23.04 10.39
N ARG A 456 28.17 23.66 9.75
CA ARG A 456 27.26 24.64 10.36
C ARG A 456 25.80 24.31 10.08
N SER A 457 24.93 24.80 10.96
CA SER A 457 23.48 24.76 10.76
C SER A 457 23.09 25.57 9.51
N LEU A 458 22.15 25.06 8.71
CA LEU A 458 21.67 25.76 7.51
C LEU A 458 20.15 25.87 7.52
N GLY A 459 19.58 27.05 7.20
CA GLY A 459 18.13 27.28 7.19
C GLY A 459 17.64 28.64 6.79
#